data_AF-X1V665-F1
#
_entry.id   AF-X1V665-F1
#
_cell.length_a   1.000
_cell.length_b   1.000
_cell.length_c   1.000
_cell.angle_alpha   90.00
_cell.angle_beta   90.00
_cell.angle_gamma   90.00
#
_symmetry.space_group_name_H-M   'P 1'
#
loop_
_entity.id
_entity.type
_entity.pdbx_description
1 polymer ?
#
loop_
_entity_poly.entity_id
_entity_poly.type
_entity_poly.pdbx_seq_one_letter_code
_entity_poly.pdbx_strand_id
1 'polypeptide(L)' 'MWELKVARLLREILTAGSKRDWDRMIELAQELEQLAKECRDGKFSEDEG' A
#
# COMPACT_ATOMS: atom_id res chain seq x y z
N MET A 1 11.55 5.19 -0.72
CA MET A 1 11.17 4.08 -1.63
C MET A 1 9.73 3.63 -1.37
N TRP A 2 8.76 4.34 -1.95
CA TRP A 2 7.33 4.05 -1.83
C TRP A 2 6.95 2.76 -2.58
N GLU A 3 7.75 2.38 -3.57
CA GLU A 3 7.65 1.17 -4.38
C GLU A 3 7.72 -0.09 -3.52
N LEU A 4 8.61 -0.12 -2.52
CA LEU A 4 8.71 -1.24 -1.58
C LEU A 4 7.46 -1.37 -0.70
N LYS A 5 6.87 -0.23 -0.30
CA LYS A 5 5.62 -0.20 0.47
C LYS A 5 4.45 -0.70 -0.38
N VAL A 6 4.34 -0.25 -1.64
CA VAL A 6 3.33 -0.75 -2.59
C VAL A 6 3.48 -2.26 -2.79
N ALA A 7 4.69 -2.74 -3.08
CA ALA A 7 4.94 -4.16 -3.31
C ALA A 7 4.58 -5.01 -2.08
N ARG A 8 4.81 -4.50 -0.87
CA ARG A 8 4.39 -5.15 0.38
C ARG A 8 2.86 -5.21 0.48
N LEU A 9 2.16 -4.09 0.33
CA LEU A 9 0.70 -4.01 0.41
C LEU A 9 0.02 -4.96 -0.57
N LEU A 10 0.50 -5.02 -1.83
CA LEU A 10 -0.06 -5.91 -2.84
C LEU A 10 0.10 -7.40 -2.47
N ARG A 11 1.25 -7.79 -1.90
CA ARG A 11 1.45 -9.18 -1.41
C ARG A 11 0.53 -9.53 -0.25
N GLU A 12 0.31 -8.58 0.66
CA GLU A 12 -0.61 -8.77 1.80
C GLU A 12 -2.06 -8.89 1.32
N ILE A 13 -2.48 -8.10 0.33
CA ILE A 13 -3.83 -8.18 -0.27
C ILE A 13 -4.05 -9.56 -0.91
N LEU A 14 -3.07 -10.08 -1.66
CA LEU A 14 -3.15 -11.42 -2.24
C LEU A 14 -3.28 -12.50 -1.15
N THR A 15 -2.53 -12.35 -0.06
CA THR A 15 -2.57 -13.28 1.08
C THR A 15 -3.92 -13.24 1.79
N ALA A 16 -4.46 -12.05 2.06
CA ALA A 16 -5.78 -11.87 2.66
C ALA A 16 -6.89 -12.42 1.75
N GLY A 17 -6.82 -12.14 0.45
CA GLY A 17 -7.74 -12.66 -0.57
C GLY A 17 -7.74 -14.19 -0.64
N SER A 18 -6.57 -14.83 -0.52
CA SER A 18 -6.48 -16.30 -0.48
C SER A 18 -7.24 -16.93 0.70
N LYS A 19 -7.38 -16.17 1.80
CA LYS A 19 -8.11 -16.58 3.02
C LYS A 19 -9.54 -16.05 3.07
N ARG A 20 -9.97 -15.27 2.05
CA ARG A 20 -11.25 -14.54 2.02
C ARG A 20 -11.42 -13.63 3.26
N ASP A 21 -10.31 -13.10 3.76
CA ASP A 21 -10.28 -12.19 4.89
C ASP A 21 -10.65 -10.77 4.41
N TRP A 22 -11.96 -10.52 4.32
CA TRP A 22 -12.50 -9.30 3.75
C TRP A 22 -12.16 -8.07 4.58
N ASP A 23 -12.16 -8.20 5.91
CA ASP A 23 -11.82 -7.10 6.81
C ASP A 23 -10.38 -6.65 6.58
N ARG A 24 -9.45 -7.61 6.54
CA ARG A 24 -8.04 -7.30 6.26
C ARG A 24 -7.82 -6.74 4.85
N MET A 25 -8.58 -7.21 3.86
CA MET A 25 -8.52 -6.65 2.50
C MET A 25 -8.97 -5.18 2.46
N ILE A 26 -10.00 -4.80 3.23
CA ILE A 26 -10.49 -3.42 3.30
C ILE A 26 -9.44 -2.52 3.97
N GLU A 27 -8.84 -2.96 5.08
CA GLU A 27 -7.75 -2.22 5.74
C GLU A 27 -6.58 -1.95 4.78
N LEU A 28 -6.11 -3.01 4.10
CA LEU A 28 -4.99 -2.90 3.16
C LEU A 28 -5.31 -2.01 1.95
N ALA A 29 -6.57 -2.00 1.51
CA ALA A 29 -7.00 -1.10 0.44
C ALA A 29 -6.99 0.37 0.87
N GLN A 30 -7.38 0.67 2.12
CA GLN A 30 -7.28 2.02 2.69
C GLN A 30 -5.83 2.47 2.84
N GLU A 31 -4.94 1.58 3.32
CA GLU A 31 -3.50 1.85 3.39
C GLU A 31 -2.91 2.13 2.00
N LEU A 32 -3.33 1.40 0.97
CA LEU A 32 -2.92 1.62 -0.41
C LEU A 32 -3.42 2.97 -0.96
N GLU A 33 -4.66 3.35 -0.67
CA GLU A 33 -5.21 4.66 -1.05
C GLU A 33 -4.44 5.80 -0.39
N GLN A 34 -4.11 5.66 0.91
CA GLN A 34 -3.33 6.64 1.65
C GLN A 34 -1.92 6.79 1.06
N LEU A 35 -1.26 5.68 0.73
CA LEU A 35 0.04 5.71 0.07
C LEU A 35 -0.03 6.40 -1.31
N ALA A 36 -1.09 6.17 -2.09
CA ALA A 36 -1.31 6.84 -3.36
C ALA A 36 -1.54 8.35 -3.21
N LYS A 37 -2.25 8.78 -2.16
CA LYS A 37 -2.40 10.21 -1.82
C LYS A 37 -1.05 10.83 -1.47
N GLU A 38 -0.25 10.17 -0.63
CA GLU A 38 1.08 10.66 -0.26
C GLU A 38 2.05 10.77 -1.45
N CYS A 39 1.98 9.85 -2.41
CA CYS A 39 2.74 9.94 -3.65
C CYS A 39 2.26 11.10 -4.53
N ARG A 40 0.94 11.31 -4.64
CA ARG A 40 0.33 12.40 -5.42
C ARG A 40 0.67 13.77 -4.86
N ASP A 41 0.64 13.92 -3.53
CA ASP A 41 0.87 15.18 -2.84
C ASP A 41 2.37 15.55 -2.75
N GLY A 42 3.24 14.77 -3.42
CA GLY A 42 4.69 15.02 -3.45
C GLY A 42 5.37 14.81 -2.10
N LYS A 43 4.73 14.07 -1.18
CA LYS A 43 5.25 13.85 0.18
C LYS A 43 6.44 12.87 0.23
N PHE A 44 6.70 12.18 -0.88
CA PHE A 44 7.92 11.43 -1.12
C PHE A 44 8.84 12.25 -2.03
N SER A 45 9.42 13.33 -1.49
CA SER A 45 10.57 13.95 -2.13
C SER A 45 11.71 12.93 -2.17
N GLU A 46 12.22 12.63 -3.37
CA GLU A 46 13.47 11.90 -3.58
C GLU A 46 14.64 12.77 -3.09
N ASP A 47 14.85 12.84 -1.78
CA ASP A 47 16.09 13.36 -1.19
C ASP A 47 16.67 12.32 -0.24
N GLU A 48 17.00 11.13 -0.76
CA GLU A 48 18.06 10.28 -0.21
C GLU A 48 18.67 9.47 -1.35
N GLY A 49 19.49 10.16 -2.16
CA GLY A 49 20.50 9.58 -3.03
C GLY A 49 21.89 9.85 -2.47
#